data_AF-A0A9E3DIA7-F1
#
_entry.id   AF-A0A9E3DIA7-F1
#
_cell.length_a   1.000
_cell.length_b   1.000
_cell.length_c   1.000
_cell.angle_alpha   90.00
_cell.angle_beta   90.00
_cell.angle_gamma   90.00
#
_symmetry.space_group_name_H-M   'P 1'
#
loop_
_entity.id
_entity.type
_entity.pdbx_description
1 polymer ?
#
loop_
_entity_poly.entity_id
_entity_poly.type
_entity_poly.pdbx_seq_one_letter_code
_entity_poly.pdbx_strand_id
1 'polypeptide(L)'
;MSPAGYWPQLHAAIDAGADSVYFGLKHFSARAKVGFTLDELPEALRTLHQRGVKGFITFNTLIFEHELSEAIRAIEAIARAGADALIVQDLGILKLAHQIAPDLELHGSTQMSVTSAEGVELARSLGASRVTLARELSLDELRKIRAATDCELEVFVHGALCVAYSGQCFSSEAWGGRSANRGQCAQACRMPYELIVDGSVEPLGDARYLLSPGDLYALKQVPDLVDIGIAALKIEGRYKEADYVTLVTRAYRDAVDQAWAGRPVQISAAEELRLEQVYSRGLGPHFLSGTNHQTVVTGRAPRHRGVRMGRVVRVLGAAVLIEPGDAHAIAALKPGDGVVFDAADWRSPQEAEEGGRVYEVEARRDGTIEVRFANGAIDFGRIRPGDLLWRTQDPSLAKAVESAGKVRQKLCVRVRAREGERLWSEWWTGKRPSERVTAESREALGRAQ
;
A
#
# COMPACT_ATOMS: atom_id res chain seq x y z
N MET A 1 3.05 -9.07 -2.47
CA MET A 1 2.56 -9.08 -1.07
C MET A 1 1.75 -7.83 -0.76
N SER A 2 0.53 -7.99 -0.26
CA SER A 2 -0.45 -6.92 -0.04
C SER A 2 -0.73 -6.66 1.46
N PRO A 3 -0.97 -5.41 1.90
CA PRO A 3 -1.25 -5.09 3.30
C PRO A 3 -2.71 -5.33 3.69
N ALA A 4 -2.94 -5.75 4.93
CA ALA A 4 -4.27 -5.69 5.54
C ALA A 4 -4.24 -5.06 6.94
N GLY A 5 -5.19 -4.14 7.18
CA GLY A 5 -5.46 -3.56 8.50
C GLY A 5 -6.54 -4.33 9.25
N TYR A 6 -7.60 -4.71 8.53
CA TYR A 6 -8.75 -5.48 9.02
C TYR A 6 -9.32 -6.38 7.90
N TRP A 7 -10.42 -7.07 8.20
CA TRP A 7 -11.15 -7.96 7.29
C TRP A 7 -11.44 -7.37 5.90
N PRO A 8 -11.94 -6.13 5.73
CA PRO A 8 -12.21 -5.59 4.40
C PRO A 8 -10.97 -5.53 3.50
N GLN A 9 -9.83 -5.10 4.06
CA GLN A 9 -8.56 -5.06 3.33
C GLN A 9 -8.01 -6.46 3.03
N LEU A 10 -8.18 -7.41 3.96
CA LEU A 10 -7.78 -8.80 3.75
C LEU A 10 -8.54 -9.43 2.57
N HIS A 11 -9.86 -9.27 2.53
CA HIS A 11 -10.67 -9.74 1.39
C HIS A 11 -10.31 -9.01 0.08
N ALA A 12 -10.14 -7.68 0.14
CA ALA A 12 -9.70 -6.89 -1.01
C ALA A 12 -8.37 -7.38 -1.60
N ALA A 13 -7.41 -7.73 -0.75
CA ALA A 13 -6.11 -8.25 -1.18
C ALA A 13 -6.23 -9.61 -1.88
N ILE A 14 -7.03 -10.53 -1.31
CA ILE A 14 -7.32 -11.84 -1.91
C ILE A 14 -7.96 -11.66 -3.29
N ASP A 15 -9.03 -10.87 -3.35
CA ASP A 15 -9.82 -10.66 -4.56
C ASP A 15 -9.08 -9.83 -5.62
N ALA A 16 -7.98 -9.18 -5.24
CA ALA A 16 -7.06 -8.49 -6.13
C ALA A 16 -5.92 -9.38 -6.65
N GLY A 17 -5.83 -10.64 -6.22
CA GLY A 17 -4.83 -11.59 -6.68
C GLY A 17 -3.49 -11.50 -5.97
N ALA A 18 -3.47 -11.10 -4.68
CA ALA A 18 -2.25 -11.17 -3.88
C ALA A 18 -1.82 -12.63 -3.66
N ASP A 19 -0.53 -12.94 -3.85
CA ASP A 19 0.05 -14.24 -3.47
C ASP A 19 0.22 -14.39 -1.94
N SER A 20 0.38 -13.24 -1.26
CA SER A 20 0.47 -13.17 0.19
C SER A 20 -0.08 -11.87 0.74
N VAL A 21 -0.65 -11.95 1.95
CA VAL A 21 -1.17 -10.80 2.70
C VAL A 21 -0.42 -10.69 4.01
N TYR A 22 0.06 -9.49 4.33
CA TYR A 22 0.70 -9.22 5.61
C TYR A 22 -0.16 -8.31 6.49
N PHE A 23 -0.30 -8.69 7.75
CA PHE A 23 -1.09 -7.98 8.76
C PHE A 23 -0.44 -8.11 10.13
N GLY A 24 -0.89 -7.31 11.09
CA GLY A 24 -0.32 -7.32 12.44
C GLY A 24 -1.34 -7.70 13.49
N LEU A 25 -0.83 -8.06 14.66
CA LEU A 25 -1.62 -8.08 15.88
C LEU A 25 -1.82 -6.67 16.42
N LYS A 26 -2.78 -6.51 17.34
CA LYS A 26 -2.98 -5.25 18.09
C LYS A 26 -1.76 -4.86 18.94
N HIS A 27 -0.94 -5.83 19.34
CA HIS A 27 0.32 -5.65 20.05
C HIS A 27 1.51 -6.07 19.17
N PHE A 28 2.72 -5.60 19.52
CA PHE A 28 3.99 -5.93 18.84
C PHE A 28 4.07 -5.59 17.33
N SER A 29 3.20 -4.69 16.85
CA SER A 29 3.14 -4.25 15.46
C SER A 29 3.44 -2.76 15.35
N ALA A 30 4.27 -2.38 14.38
CA ALA A 30 4.56 -0.97 14.07
C ALA A 30 3.38 -0.21 13.42
N ARG A 31 2.15 -0.67 13.62
CA ARG A 31 0.89 -0.02 13.24
C ARG A 31 -0.17 -0.26 14.33
N ALA A 32 0.00 0.40 15.48
CA ALA A 32 -0.80 0.14 16.68
C ALA A 32 -2.32 0.44 16.56
N LYS A 33 -2.77 1.14 15.50
CA LYS A 33 -4.18 1.49 15.32
C LYS A 33 -5.00 0.46 14.54
N VAL A 34 -4.35 -0.55 13.95
CA VAL A 34 -5.02 -1.60 13.17
C VAL A 34 -4.40 -2.95 13.50
N GLY A 35 -5.13 -4.01 13.22
CA GLY A 35 -4.65 -5.37 13.44
C GLY A 35 -5.72 -6.27 14.01
N PHE A 36 -5.41 -7.56 13.95
CA PHE A 36 -6.26 -8.66 14.39
C PHE A 36 -5.94 -9.02 15.84
N THR A 37 -6.88 -9.62 16.54
CA THR A 37 -6.58 -10.30 17.82
C THR A 37 -5.95 -11.66 17.57
N LEU A 38 -5.37 -12.26 18.61
CA LEU A 38 -4.90 -13.64 18.56
C LEU A 38 -6.05 -14.62 18.25
N ASP A 39 -7.25 -14.36 18.78
CA ASP A 39 -8.43 -15.21 18.57
C ASP A 39 -8.95 -15.17 17.12
N GLU A 40 -8.75 -14.06 16.42
CA GLU A 40 -9.13 -13.91 15.00
C GLU A 40 -8.13 -14.60 14.05
N LEU A 41 -6.88 -14.87 14.48
CA LEU A 41 -5.83 -15.40 13.61
C LEU A 41 -6.21 -16.72 12.92
N PRO A 42 -6.78 -17.75 13.60
CA PRO A 42 -7.12 -19.01 12.95
C PRO A 42 -8.21 -18.88 11.89
N GLU A 43 -9.07 -17.86 11.96
CA GLU A 43 -10.07 -17.59 10.92
C GLU A 43 -9.45 -16.82 9.75
N ALA A 44 -8.63 -15.81 10.04
CA ALA A 44 -7.96 -15.00 9.03
C ALA A 44 -7.02 -15.85 8.16
N LEU A 45 -6.19 -16.70 8.78
CA LEU A 45 -5.26 -17.59 8.08
C LEU A 45 -6.01 -18.64 7.25
N ARG A 46 -7.06 -19.25 7.82
CA ARG A 46 -7.91 -20.20 7.08
C ARG A 46 -8.56 -19.55 5.86
N THR A 47 -9.03 -18.31 5.97
CA THR A 47 -9.61 -17.55 4.87
C THR A 47 -8.61 -17.34 3.73
N LEU A 48 -7.36 -17.01 4.08
CA LEU A 48 -6.26 -16.85 3.12
C LEU A 48 -5.89 -18.19 2.46
N HIS A 49 -5.67 -19.23 3.25
CA HIS A 49 -5.25 -20.55 2.77
C HIS A 49 -6.31 -21.23 1.89
N GLN A 50 -7.60 -21.05 2.19
CA GLN A 50 -8.70 -21.52 1.33
C GLN A 50 -8.66 -20.92 -0.09
N ARG A 51 -7.95 -19.81 -0.27
CA ARG A 51 -7.76 -19.13 -1.55
C ARG A 51 -6.34 -19.28 -2.09
N GLY A 52 -5.51 -20.11 -1.46
CA GLY A 52 -4.11 -20.31 -1.84
C GLY A 52 -3.19 -19.12 -1.54
N VAL A 53 -3.63 -18.20 -0.69
CA VAL A 53 -2.89 -16.98 -0.32
C VAL A 53 -2.15 -17.22 1.00
N LYS A 54 -0.88 -16.83 1.08
CA LYS A 54 -0.10 -16.93 2.33
C LYS A 54 -0.41 -15.79 3.29
N GLY A 55 -0.39 -16.05 4.60
CA GLY A 55 -0.60 -15.08 5.67
C GLY A 55 0.66 -14.80 6.47
N PHE A 56 1.17 -13.57 6.42
CA PHE A 56 2.37 -13.14 7.14
C PHE A 56 2.04 -12.19 8.29
N ILE A 57 2.56 -12.46 9.48
CA ILE A 57 2.26 -11.68 10.69
C ILE A 57 3.42 -10.73 10.99
N THR A 58 3.14 -9.45 11.16
CA THR A 58 4.17 -8.51 11.63
C THR A 58 4.34 -8.60 13.14
N PHE A 59 5.58 -8.76 13.57
CA PHE A 59 6.04 -8.72 14.95
C PHE A 59 7.27 -7.79 15.03
N ASN A 60 7.08 -6.55 14.59
CA ASN A 60 8.15 -5.65 14.18
C ASN A 60 8.27 -4.41 15.08
N THR A 61 8.20 -4.61 16.37
CA THR A 61 8.58 -3.59 17.37
C THR A 61 9.68 -4.13 18.26
N LEU A 62 10.51 -3.25 18.80
CA LEU A 62 11.46 -3.62 19.87
C LEU A 62 10.70 -4.05 21.12
N ILE A 63 11.17 -5.09 21.79
CA ILE A 63 10.50 -5.70 22.95
C ILE A 63 11.21 -5.29 24.23
N PHE A 64 10.45 -4.80 25.22
CA PHE A 64 11.01 -4.54 26.54
C PHE A 64 11.01 -5.79 27.40
N GLU A 65 11.90 -5.85 28.39
CA GLU A 65 12.10 -7.02 29.26
C GLU A 65 10.78 -7.53 29.88
N HIS A 66 9.94 -6.60 30.36
CA HIS A 66 8.64 -6.95 30.97
C HIS A 66 7.61 -7.48 29.96
N GLU A 67 7.82 -7.26 28.66
CA GLU A 67 6.95 -7.74 27.58
C GLU A 67 7.39 -9.12 27.04
N LEU A 68 8.60 -9.59 27.39
CA LEU A 68 9.21 -10.78 26.80
C LEU A 68 8.36 -12.05 26.98
N SER A 69 7.80 -12.24 28.18
CA SER A 69 6.93 -13.39 28.47
C SER A 69 5.66 -13.38 27.61
N GLU A 70 5.11 -12.21 27.32
CA GLU A 70 3.94 -12.06 26.45
C GLU A 70 4.31 -12.25 24.98
N ALA A 71 5.46 -11.73 24.56
CA ALA A 71 5.99 -11.92 23.22
C ALA A 71 6.17 -13.41 22.88
N ILE A 72 6.74 -14.20 23.81
CA ILE A 72 6.90 -15.65 23.67
C ILE A 72 5.53 -16.33 23.43
N ARG A 73 4.54 -16.06 24.30
CA ARG A 73 3.19 -16.62 24.17
C ARG A 73 2.53 -16.24 22.85
N ALA A 74 2.74 -15.00 22.39
CA ALA A 74 2.21 -14.54 21.11
C ALA A 74 2.85 -15.27 19.93
N ILE A 75 4.18 -15.46 19.93
CA ILE A 75 4.90 -16.21 18.89
C ILE A 75 4.40 -17.66 18.81
N GLU A 76 4.27 -18.34 19.94
CA GLU A 76 3.72 -19.70 19.97
C GLU A 76 2.29 -19.77 19.44
N ALA A 77 1.45 -18.78 19.79
CA ALA A 77 0.07 -18.71 19.31
C ALA A 77 0.00 -18.46 17.80
N ILE A 78 0.86 -17.59 17.27
CA ILE A 78 0.99 -17.32 15.83
C ILE A 78 1.40 -18.59 15.08
N ALA A 79 2.41 -19.31 15.58
CA ALA A 79 2.87 -20.56 14.99
C ALA A 79 1.75 -21.62 15.01
N ARG A 80 1.08 -21.82 16.15
CA ARG A 80 -0.05 -22.76 16.27
C ARG A 80 -1.24 -22.42 15.36
N ALA A 81 -1.48 -21.12 15.10
CA ALA A 81 -2.54 -20.68 14.20
C ALA A 81 -2.22 -21.00 12.72
N GLY A 82 -0.98 -21.36 12.40
CA GLY A 82 -0.53 -21.72 11.05
C GLY A 82 -0.13 -20.52 10.21
N ALA A 83 0.44 -19.47 10.79
CA ALA A 83 1.00 -18.38 9.99
C ALA A 83 2.13 -18.89 9.09
N ASP A 84 2.22 -18.38 7.87
CA ASP A 84 3.27 -18.80 6.93
C ASP A 84 4.61 -18.14 7.26
N ALA A 85 4.60 -16.90 7.77
CA ALA A 85 5.81 -16.20 8.17
C ALA A 85 5.59 -15.15 9.27
N LEU A 86 6.65 -14.86 10.04
CA LEU A 86 6.72 -13.78 11.01
C LEU A 86 7.71 -12.70 10.55
N ILE A 87 7.27 -11.44 10.47
CA ILE A 87 8.10 -10.30 10.05
C ILE A 87 8.63 -9.58 11.28
N VAL A 88 9.91 -9.72 11.59
CA VAL A 88 10.53 -9.36 12.88
C VAL A 88 11.55 -8.23 12.73
N GLN A 89 11.58 -7.29 13.69
CA GLN A 89 12.64 -6.27 13.77
C GLN A 89 13.73 -6.64 14.78
N ASP A 90 13.32 -7.08 15.97
CA ASP A 90 14.21 -7.27 17.11
C ASP A 90 15.08 -8.52 16.93
N LEU A 91 16.40 -8.37 17.03
CA LEU A 91 17.35 -9.47 16.80
C LEU A 91 17.22 -10.59 17.84
N GLY A 92 16.91 -10.24 19.09
CA GLY A 92 16.69 -11.20 20.16
C GLY A 92 15.43 -12.01 19.90
N ILE A 93 14.36 -11.35 19.47
CA ILE A 93 13.11 -12.02 19.09
C ILE A 93 13.27 -12.86 17.83
N LEU A 94 14.04 -12.42 16.84
CA LEU A 94 14.29 -13.19 15.63
C LEU A 94 14.93 -14.54 15.99
N LYS A 95 15.98 -14.51 16.81
CA LYS A 95 16.64 -15.73 17.32
C LYS A 95 15.70 -16.58 18.16
N LEU A 96 14.92 -15.96 19.05
CA LEU A 96 14.00 -16.66 19.95
C LEU A 96 12.84 -17.32 19.20
N ALA A 97 12.26 -16.64 18.22
CA ALA A 97 11.20 -17.18 17.37
C ALA A 97 11.69 -18.41 16.60
N HIS A 98 12.92 -18.37 16.09
CA HIS A 98 13.53 -19.52 15.40
C HIS A 98 13.68 -20.74 16.32
N GLN A 99 13.93 -20.52 17.62
CA GLN A 99 14.02 -21.58 18.62
C GLN A 99 12.65 -22.13 19.04
N ILE A 100 11.66 -21.25 19.19
CA ILE A 100 10.30 -21.61 19.62
C ILE A 100 9.52 -22.34 18.51
N ALA A 101 9.63 -21.83 17.28
CA ALA A 101 8.87 -22.29 16.12
C ALA A 101 9.80 -22.45 14.91
N PRO A 102 10.64 -23.50 14.87
CA PRO A 102 11.66 -23.67 13.82
C PRO A 102 11.07 -23.82 12.41
N ASP A 103 9.82 -24.29 12.31
CA ASP A 103 9.12 -24.46 11.03
C ASP A 103 8.43 -23.17 10.52
N LEU A 104 8.34 -22.13 11.35
CA LEU A 104 7.76 -20.84 10.97
C LEU A 104 8.80 -20.01 10.23
N GLU A 105 8.52 -19.61 8.98
CA GLU A 105 9.45 -18.74 8.23
C GLU A 105 9.61 -17.39 8.95
N LEU A 106 10.85 -16.90 9.02
CA LEU A 106 11.16 -15.63 9.65
C LEU A 106 11.66 -14.64 8.61
N HIS A 107 11.02 -13.48 8.56
CA HIS A 107 11.38 -12.40 7.64
C HIS A 107 11.96 -11.23 8.43
N GLY A 108 13.12 -10.73 8.01
CA GLY A 108 13.67 -9.47 8.51
C GLY A 108 12.78 -8.30 8.08
N SER A 109 12.35 -7.49 9.05
CA SER A 109 11.55 -6.28 8.82
C SER A 109 12.41 -5.16 8.24
N THR A 110 11.81 -4.29 7.41
CA THR A 110 12.46 -3.05 6.95
C THR A 110 12.90 -2.14 8.11
N GLN A 111 12.32 -2.33 9.30
CA GLN A 111 12.73 -1.62 10.52
C GLN A 111 14.12 -2.03 11.05
N MET A 112 14.73 -3.08 10.49
CA MET A 112 16.13 -3.43 10.73
C MET A 112 17.10 -2.52 9.96
N SER A 113 16.61 -1.69 9.04
CA SER A 113 17.43 -0.76 8.24
C SER A 113 18.52 -1.45 7.40
N VAL A 114 18.26 -2.67 6.92
CA VAL A 114 19.26 -3.44 6.16
C VAL A 114 19.46 -2.81 4.77
N THR A 115 20.69 -2.34 4.53
CA THR A 115 21.12 -1.67 3.29
C THR A 115 22.31 -2.35 2.60
N SER A 116 22.78 -3.50 3.11
CA SER A 116 23.95 -4.21 2.58
C SER A 116 23.82 -5.72 2.70
N ALA A 117 24.66 -6.47 1.99
CA ALA A 117 24.67 -7.93 2.03
C ALA A 117 25.08 -8.46 3.42
N GLU A 118 26.00 -7.78 4.11
CA GLU A 118 26.42 -8.14 5.47
C GLU A 118 25.26 -8.04 6.46
N GLY A 119 24.39 -7.03 6.31
CA GLY A 119 23.18 -6.90 7.10
C GLY A 119 22.16 -8.01 6.80
N VAL A 120 22.06 -8.45 5.54
CA VAL A 120 21.23 -9.60 5.15
C VAL A 120 21.78 -10.89 5.79
N GLU A 121 23.08 -11.13 5.70
CA GLU A 121 23.72 -12.31 6.28
C GLU A 121 23.63 -12.35 7.81
N LEU A 122 23.70 -11.19 8.47
CA LEU A 122 23.45 -11.11 9.91
C LEU A 122 22.02 -11.58 10.25
N ALA A 123 21.00 -11.08 9.54
CA ALA A 123 19.62 -11.52 9.76
C ALA A 123 19.44 -13.01 9.45
N ARG A 124 20.03 -13.50 8.36
CA ARG A 124 20.03 -14.92 7.98
C ARG A 124 20.67 -15.81 9.04
N SER A 125 21.79 -15.39 9.62
CA SER A 125 22.48 -16.12 10.69
C SER A 125 21.64 -16.28 11.97
N LEU A 126 20.61 -15.44 12.12
CA LEU A 126 19.65 -15.47 13.23
C LEU A 126 18.34 -16.20 12.87
N GLY A 127 18.25 -16.82 11.68
CA GLY A 127 17.12 -17.62 11.24
C GLY A 127 16.22 -16.97 10.18
N ALA A 128 16.53 -15.77 9.70
CA ALA A 128 15.73 -15.15 8.64
C ALA A 128 15.89 -15.88 7.29
N SER A 129 14.78 -16.31 6.68
CA SER A 129 14.75 -16.86 5.32
C SER A 129 14.66 -15.77 4.26
N ARG A 130 14.09 -14.61 4.62
CA ARG A 130 13.90 -13.44 3.76
C ARG A 130 14.20 -12.15 4.50
N VAL A 131 14.71 -11.13 3.82
CA VAL A 131 14.94 -9.80 4.40
C VAL A 131 14.24 -8.71 3.59
N THR A 132 13.41 -7.91 4.25
CA THR A 132 12.87 -6.68 3.67
C THR A 132 13.94 -5.59 3.73
N LEU A 133 14.48 -5.21 2.58
CA LEU A 133 15.50 -4.18 2.49
C LEU A 133 14.94 -2.78 2.80
N ALA A 134 15.85 -1.86 3.10
CA ALA A 134 15.51 -0.46 3.29
C ALA A 134 15.04 0.18 1.95
N ARG A 135 14.23 1.24 2.05
CA ARG A 135 13.54 1.89 0.92
C ARG A 135 14.36 2.99 0.23
N GLU A 136 15.52 3.24 0.79
CA GLU A 136 16.51 4.24 0.39
C GLU A 136 17.57 3.67 -0.56
N LEU A 137 17.40 2.42 -1.03
CA LEU A 137 18.29 1.76 -1.99
C LEU A 137 17.83 1.96 -3.44
N SER A 138 18.81 2.10 -4.32
CA SER A 138 18.65 2.11 -5.79
C SER A 138 18.64 0.72 -6.40
N LEU A 139 18.15 0.57 -7.64
CA LEU A 139 18.19 -0.70 -8.37
C LEU A 139 19.62 -1.27 -8.49
N ASP A 140 20.64 -0.42 -8.63
CA ASP A 140 22.03 -0.86 -8.72
C ASP A 140 22.56 -1.39 -7.38
N GLU A 141 22.15 -0.80 -6.27
CA GLU A 141 22.48 -1.33 -4.94
C GLU A 141 21.75 -2.64 -4.66
N LEU A 142 20.47 -2.75 -5.08
CA LEU A 142 19.72 -4.01 -5.00
C LEU A 142 20.41 -5.13 -5.79
N ARG A 143 20.90 -4.86 -7.01
CA ARG A 143 21.70 -5.81 -7.80
C ARG A 143 22.95 -6.27 -7.06
N LYS A 144 23.70 -5.34 -6.46
CA LYS A 144 24.93 -5.66 -5.70
C LYS A 144 24.64 -6.55 -4.49
N ILE A 145 23.60 -6.24 -3.72
CA ILE A 145 23.20 -7.04 -2.55
C ILE A 145 22.79 -8.44 -3.00
N ARG A 146 21.93 -8.54 -4.00
CA ARG A 146 21.45 -9.81 -4.55
C ARG A 146 22.56 -10.69 -5.10
N ALA A 147 23.60 -10.12 -5.70
CA ALA A 147 24.75 -10.88 -6.17
C ALA A 147 25.61 -11.49 -5.05
N ALA A 148 25.45 -11.01 -3.81
CA ALA A 148 26.30 -11.38 -2.67
C ALA A 148 25.59 -12.25 -1.61
N THR A 149 24.31 -12.60 -1.79
CA THR A 149 23.54 -13.42 -0.83
C THR A 149 22.55 -14.32 -1.55
N ASP A 150 22.32 -15.51 -0.99
CA ASP A 150 21.24 -16.41 -1.41
C ASP A 150 19.94 -16.20 -0.62
N CYS A 151 19.95 -15.39 0.43
CA CYS A 151 18.73 -15.07 1.20
C CYS A 151 17.69 -14.39 0.31
N GLU A 152 16.40 -14.69 0.49
CA GLU A 152 15.36 -14.02 -0.28
C GLU A 152 15.30 -12.53 0.06
N LEU A 153 15.16 -11.69 -0.96
CA LEU A 153 15.06 -10.25 -0.79
C LEU A 153 13.62 -9.78 -1.04
N GLU A 154 13.14 -8.90 -0.17
CA GLU A 154 11.85 -8.22 -0.30
C GLU A 154 12.06 -6.72 -0.34
N VAL A 155 11.34 -6.01 -1.21
CA VAL A 155 11.43 -4.54 -1.32
C VAL A 155 10.04 -3.92 -1.32
N PHE A 156 9.93 -2.72 -0.76
CA PHE A 156 8.71 -1.93 -0.98
C PHE A 156 8.68 -1.41 -2.40
N VAL A 157 7.49 -1.39 -3.00
CA VAL A 157 7.26 -0.90 -4.35
C VAL A 157 6.22 0.21 -4.43
N HIS A 158 5.42 0.39 -3.38
CA HIS A 158 4.36 1.39 -3.37
C HIS A 158 4.08 1.94 -1.97
N GLY A 159 3.72 3.22 -1.90
CA GLY A 159 3.18 3.88 -0.69
C GLY A 159 4.19 4.76 0.05
N ALA A 160 3.86 5.15 1.29
CA ALA A 160 4.50 6.30 1.93
C ALA A 160 5.97 6.11 2.29
N LEU A 161 6.83 7.01 1.79
CA LEU A 161 8.23 7.11 2.21
C LEU A 161 8.37 7.85 3.56
N CYS A 162 9.40 7.47 4.30
CA CYS A 162 9.83 8.15 5.53
C CYS A 162 10.92 9.17 5.19
N VAL A 163 10.99 10.25 5.96
CA VAL A 163 12.06 11.26 5.83
C VAL A 163 13.39 10.77 6.44
N ALA A 164 13.30 9.87 7.43
CA ALA A 164 14.44 9.21 8.04
C ALA A 164 14.65 7.82 7.44
N TYR A 165 15.86 7.27 7.64
CA TYR A 165 16.18 5.87 7.34
C TYR A 165 15.14 4.92 7.94
N SER A 166 14.84 3.85 7.20
CA SER A 166 13.71 2.98 7.49
C SER A 166 13.86 2.33 8.87
N GLY A 167 12.97 2.67 9.82
CA GLY A 167 13.02 2.17 11.21
C GLY A 167 13.79 3.02 12.21
N GLN A 168 14.37 4.16 11.81
CA GLN A 168 15.26 4.98 12.64
C GLN A 168 14.69 6.38 12.97
N CYS A 169 13.36 6.54 12.92
CA CYS A 169 12.72 7.84 13.19
C CYS A 169 12.40 8.01 14.67
N PHE A 170 13.07 8.96 15.32
CA PHE A 170 12.84 9.33 16.72
C PHE A 170 12.04 10.63 16.90
N SER A 171 11.82 11.42 15.85
CA SER A 171 11.20 12.76 15.95
C SER A 171 9.82 12.75 16.61
N SER A 172 9.00 11.72 16.34
CA SER A 172 7.67 11.58 16.93
C SER A 172 7.71 11.34 18.45
N GLU A 173 8.73 10.65 18.93
CA GLU A 173 8.92 10.41 20.35
C GLU A 173 9.53 11.65 21.01
N ALA A 174 10.64 12.15 20.45
CA ALA A 174 11.38 13.29 20.99
C ALA A 174 10.50 14.54 21.22
N TRP A 175 9.53 14.80 20.33
CA TRP A 175 8.66 15.97 20.44
C TRP A 175 7.31 15.69 21.10
N GLY A 176 6.81 14.45 21.06
CA GLY A 176 5.41 14.16 21.42
C GLY A 176 5.19 12.90 22.25
N GLY A 177 6.26 12.24 22.73
CA GLY A 177 6.19 11.03 23.55
C GLY A 177 5.60 9.80 22.85
N ARG A 178 5.44 9.84 21.52
CA ARG A 178 4.82 8.77 20.74
C ARG A 178 5.84 8.07 19.86
N SER A 179 6.19 6.82 20.19
CA SER A 179 7.21 6.08 19.44
C SER A 179 6.71 5.63 18.06
N ALA A 180 7.33 6.18 16.99
CA ALA A 180 7.05 5.76 15.63
C ALA A 180 7.43 4.29 15.39
N ASN A 181 8.51 3.83 16.04
CA ASN A 181 9.02 2.46 15.97
C ASN A 181 8.16 1.46 16.76
N ARG A 182 7.19 1.95 17.55
CA ARG A 182 6.15 1.14 18.21
C ARG A 182 4.75 1.43 17.64
N GLY A 183 4.69 1.91 16.40
CA GLY A 183 3.44 2.08 15.65
C GLY A 183 2.59 3.28 16.03
N GLN A 184 3.11 4.19 16.85
CA GLN A 184 2.39 5.37 17.33
C GLN A 184 2.77 6.67 16.60
N CYS A 185 3.46 6.58 15.45
CA CYS A 185 3.96 7.72 14.68
C CYS A 185 2.93 8.86 14.58
N ALA A 186 3.32 10.04 15.06
CA ALA A 186 2.53 11.28 15.01
C ALA A 186 2.67 12.01 13.67
N GLN A 187 3.50 11.50 12.75
CA GLN A 187 3.77 12.07 11.44
C GLN A 187 4.30 13.52 11.52
N ALA A 188 5.23 13.77 12.45
CA ALA A 188 5.79 15.11 12.64
C ALA A 188 6.41 15.69 11.36
N CYS A 189 6.98 14.84 10.50
CA CYS A 189 7.48 15.23 9.19
C CYS A 189 6.42 15.82 8.23
N ARG A 190 5.13 15.71 8.55
CA ARG A 190 4.00 16.28 7.80
C ARG A 190 3.48 17.58 8.42
N MET A 191 4.15 18.13 9.43
CA MET A 191 3.86 19.45 9.97
C MET A 191 4.46 20.53 9.05
N PRO A 192 3.89 21.76 9.07
CA PRO A 192 4.54 22.87 8.39
C PRO A 192 5.82 23.27 9.13
N TYR A 193 6.83 23.71 8.37
CA TYR A 193 8.12 24.17 8.90
C TYR A 193 8.51 25.51 8.28
N GLU A 194 9.26 26.31 9.04
CA GLU A 194 10.01 27.46 8.53
C GLU A 194 11.45 27.02 8.24
N LEU A 195 12.07 27.57 7.20
CA LEU A 195 13.48 27.40 6.92
C LEU A 195 14.22 28.64 7.40
N ILE A 196 15.19 28.45 8.29
CA ILE A 196 16.00 29.54 8.84
C ILE A 196 17.46 29.31 8.39
N VAL A 197 18.02 30.27 7.66
CA VAL A 197 19.42 30.28 7.22
C VAL A 197 20.08 31.51 7.80
N ASP A 198 21.16 31.31 8.57
CA ASP A 198 21.91 32.39 9.23
C ASP A 198 21.04 33.38 10.03
N GLY A 199 20.00 32.85 10.70
CA GLY A 199 19.07 33.63 11.51
C GLY A 199 17.96 34.34 10.73
N SER A 200 17.91 34.20 9.40
CA SER A 200 16.88 34.77 8.53
C SER A 200 15.90 33.71 8.05
N VAL A 201 14.59 34.04 8.03
CA VAL A 201 13.56 33.15 7.51
C VAL A 201 13.57 33.19 5.97
N GLU A 202 13.76 32.04 5.35
CA GLU A 202 13.79 31.90 3.90
C GLU A 202 12.36 31.82 3.30
N PRO A 203 12.10 32.49 2.17
CA PRO A 203 10.80 32.44 1.51
C PRO A 203 10.55 31.06 0.88
N LEU A 204 9.58 30.32 1.42
CA LEU A 204 9.29 28.95 1.00
C LEU A 204 8.34 28.82 -0.21
N GLY A 205 7.84 29.92 -0.79
CA GLY A 205 6.95 29.84 -1.96
C GLY A 205 5.65 29.07 -1.67
N ASP A 206 5.49 27.88 -2.24
CA ASP A 206 4.39 26.93 -1.97
C ASP A 206 4.86 25.66 -1.22
N ALA A 207 6.15 25.54 -0.90
CA ALA A 207 6.78 24.38 -0.26
C ALA A 207 6.76 24.49 1.28
N ARG A 208 5.58 24.37 1.90
CA ARG A 208 5.39 24.53 3.36
C ARG A 208 5.73 23.31 4.22
N TYR A 209 5.83 22.13 3.62
CA TYR A 209 5.98 20.82 4.29
C TYR A 209 7.33 20.19 3.95
N LEU A 210 8.40 20.87 4.34
CA LEU A 210 9.80 20.60 3.94
C LEU A 210 10.32 19.19 4.27
N LEU A 211 9.67 18.49 5.20
CA LEU A 211 10.07 17.16 5.64
C LEU A 211 9.13 16.06 5.16
N SER A 212 8.12 16.36 4.33
CA SER A 212 7.09 15.39 3.93
C SER A 212 7.41 14.75 2.58
N PRO A 213 7.96 13.52 2.54
CA PRO A 213 8.27 12.85 1.29
C PRO A 213 7.01 12.47 0.53
N GLY A 214 7.17 12.34 -0.79
CA GLY A 214 6.19 11.70 -1.66
C GLY A 214 5.92 10.23 -1.32
N ASP A 215 5.11 9.59 -2.15
CA ASP A 215 4.83 8.17 -2.06
C ASP A 215 5.64 7.43 -3.14
N LEU A 216 6.22 6.30 -2.75
CA LEU A 216 6.92 5.39 -3.65
C LEU A 216 5.93 4.84 -4.69
N TYR A 217 6.37 4.81 -5.93
CA TYR A 217 5.67 4.22 -7.07
C TYR A 217 6.69 3.58 -8.00
N ALA A 218 6.82 2.26 -7.88
CA ALA A 218 7.81 1.46 -8.60
C ALA A 218 7.20 0.55 -9.69
N LEU A 219 5.98 0.84 -10.16
CA LEU A 219 5.26 -0.06 -11.08
C LEU A 219 6.03 -0.25 -12.39
N LYS A 220 6.62 0.84 -12.90
CA LYS A 220 7.43 0.85 -14.12
C LYS A 220 8.77 0.13 -13.95
N GLN A 221 9.24 -0.06 -12.72
CA GLN A 221 10.48 -0.75 -12.35
C GLN A 221 10.27 -2.24 -12.04
N VAL A 222 9.03 -2.75 -12.10
CA VAL A 222 8.75 -4.18 -11.84
C VAL A 222 9.58 -5.11 -12.73
N PRO A 223 9.80 -4.86 -14.04
CA PRO A 223 10.66 -5.71 -14.86
C PRO A 223 12.08 -5.81 -14.31
N ASP A 224 12.69 -4.69 -13.91
CA ASP A 224 14.03 -4.67 -13.31
C ASP A 224 14.07 -5.45 -11.99
N LEU A 225 13.05 -5.29 -11.14
CA LEU A 225 12.98 -6.00 -9.86
C LEU A 225 12.83 -7.52 -10.04
N VAL A 226 12.07 -7.94 -11.06
CA VAL A 226 11.92 -9.35 -11.44
C VAL A 226 13.25 -9.90 -11.99
N ASP A 227 13.92 -9.15 -12.87
CA ASP A 227 15.22 -9.52 -13.44
C ASP A 227 16.32 -9.65 -12.38
N ILE A 228 16.32 -8.74 -11.40
CA ILE A 228 17.21 -8.84 -10.22
C ILE A 228 16.93 -10.15 -9.44
N GLY A 229 15.71 -10.67 -9.46
CA GLY A 229 15.32 -11.82 -8.64
C GLY A 229 14.89 -11.43 -7.23
N ILE A 230 14.22 -10.27 -7.09
CA ILE A 230 13.55 -9.91 -5.85
C ILE A 230 12.36 -10.84 -5.63
N ALA A 231 12.36 -11.57 -4.51
CA ALA A 231 11.39 -12.63 -4.23
C ALA A 231 9.99 -12.09 -3.88
N ALA A 232 9.92 -10.87 -3.31
CA ALA A 232 8.64 -10.28 -2.94
C ALA A 232 8.61 -8.76 -3.13
N LEU A 233 7.54 -8.30 -3.78
CA LEU A 233 7.18 -6.89 -3.89
C LEU A 233 6.15 -6.55 -2.82
N LYS A 234 6.47 -5.58 -1.95
CA LYS A 234 5.67 -5.20 -0.79
C LYS A 234 4.98 -3.86 -1.01
N ILE A 235 3.66 -3.85 -0.82
CA ILE A 235 2.86 -2.62 -0.88
C ILE A 235 2.70 -2.07 0.55
N GLU A 236 3.08 -0.81 0.79
CA GLU A 236 2.76 -0.14 2.06
C GLU A 236 1.28 0.23 2.07
N GLY A 237 0.59 0.02 3.19
CA GLY A 237 -0.79 0.51 3.29
C GLY A 237 -1.71 -0.15 4.31
N ARG A 238 -1.21 -0.66 5.46
CA ARG A 238 -2.09 -1.28 6.47
C ARG A 238 -3.13 -0.33 7.08
N TYR A 239 -2.92 0.98 6.98
CA TYR A 239 -3.89 2.02 7.35
C TYR A 239 -4.76 2.51 6.19
N LYS A 240 -4.73 1.84 5.03
CA LYS A 240 -5.48 2.25 3.84
C LYS A 240 -6.79 1.51 3.74
N GLU A 241 -7.72 2.11 3.02
CA GLU A 241 -9.02 1.51 2.72
C GLU A 241 -8.91 0.35 1.72
N ALA A 242 -9.94 -0.48 1.67
CA ALA A 242 -10.04 -1.63 0.78
C ALA A 242 -9.86 -1.25 -0.71
N ASP A 243 -10.30 -0.05 -1.10
CA ASP A 243 -10.17 0.42 -2.48
C ASP A 243 -8.71 0.60 -2.92
N TYR A 244 -7.90 1.18 -2.03
CA TYR A 244 -6.46 1.30 -2.25
C TYR A 244 -5.82 -0.09 -2.37
N VAL A 245 -6.15 -0.99 -1.43
CA VAL A 245 -5.59 -2.35 -1.44
C VAL A 245 -5.94 -3.06 -2.74
N THR A 246 -7.18 -2.95 -3.20
CA THR A 246 -7.63 -3.60 -4.44
C THR A 246 -6.91 -3.07 -5.67
N LEU A 247 -6.92 -1.74 -5.88
CA LEU A 247 -6.36 -1.13 -7.09
C LEU A 247 -4.85 -1.30 -7.16
N VAL A 248 -4.14 -1.05 -6.05
CA VAL A 248 -2.68 -1.15 -6.03
C VAL A 248 -2.25 -2.61 -6.18
N THR A 249 -2.89 -3.55 -5.46
CA THR A 249 -2.55 -4.98 -5.59
C THR A 249 -2.75 -5.47 -7.02
N ARG A 250 -3.87 -5.14 -7.68
CA ARG A 250 -4.13 -5.54 -9.07
C ARG A 250 -3.08 -4.98 -10.02
N ALA A 251 -2.78 -3.69 -9.91
CA ALA A 251 -1.78 -3.05 -10.77
C ALA A 251 -0.42 -3.76 -10.68
N TYR A 252 0.04 -4.07 -9.46
CA TYR A 252 1.31 -4.80 -9.30
C TYR A 252 1.22 -6.27 -9.72
N ARG A 253 0.09 -6.95 -9.49
CA ARG A 253 -0.10 -8.33 -9.96
C ARG A 253 -0.03 -8.41 -11.48
N ASP A 254 -0.74 -7.51 -12.17
CA ASP A 254 -0.72 -7.40 -13.62
C ASP A 254 0.68 -7.05 -14.15
N ALA A 255 1.41 -6.16 -13.47
CA ALA A 255 2.78 -5.80 -13.84
C ALA A 255 3.74 -6.99 -13.69
N VAL A 256 3.64 -7.77 -12.61
CA VAL A 256 4.47 -8.97 -12.41
C VAL A 256 4.12 -10.04 -13.46
N ASP A 257 2.83 -10.25 -13.76
CA ASP A 257 2.41 -11.21 -14.80
C ASP A 257 2.88 -10.82 -16.20
N GLN A 258 2.94 -9.52 -16.49
CA GLN A 258 3.52 -9.02 -17.74
C GLN A 258 5.03 -9.26 -17.77
N ALA A 259 5.75 -8.92 -16.70
CA ALA A 259 7.19 -9.11 -16.59
C ALA A 259 7.60 -10.59 -16.72
N TRP A 260 6.91 -11.51 -16.01
CA TRP A 260 7.16 -12.96 -16.14
C TRP A 260 6.86 -13.51 -17.52
N ALA A 261 5.92 -12.91 -18.25
CA ALA A 261 5.64 -13.26 -19.63
C ALA A 261 6.62 -12.64 -20.65
N GLY A 262 7.65 -11.92 -20.18
CA GLY A 262 8.58 -11.17 -21.04
C GLY A 262 7.91 -10.03 -21.82
N ARG A 263 6.77 -9.53 -21.34
CA ARG A 263 6.03 -8.44 -21.95
C ARG A 263 6.37 -7.12 -21.26
N PRO A 264 6.40 -5.99 -21.99
CA PRO A 264 6.58 -4.69 -21.36
C PRO A 264 5.41 -4.42 -20.42
N VAL A 265 5.70 -3.88 -19.22
CA VAL A 265 4.67 -3.45 -18.28
C VAL A 265 3.95 -2.25 -18.87
N GLN A 266 2.69 -2.43 -19.22
CA GLN A 266 1.80 -1.39 -19.70
C GLN A 266 0.78 -1.04 -18.61
N ILE A 267 0.64 0.26 -18.38
CA ILE A 267 -0.42 0.86 -17.57
C ILE A 267 -1.02 2.00 -18.38
N SER A 268 -2.34 2.04 -18.51
CA SER A 268 -3.01 3.15 -19.16
C SER A 268 -2.97 4.40 -18.29
N ALA A 269 -2.99 5.58 -18.91
CA ALA A 269 -3.06 6.84 -18.17
C ALA A 269 -4.27 6.90 -17.21
N ALA A 270 -5.39 6.28 -17.59
CA ALA A 270 -6.57 6.18 -16.73
C ALA A 270 -6.35 5.29 -15.49
N GLU A 271 -5.60 4.20 -15.61
CA GLU A 271 -5.24 3.35 -14.47
C GLU A 271 -4.23 4.04 -13.54
N GLU A 272 -3.21 4.68 -14.10
CA GLU A 272 -2.23 5.45 -13.31
C GLU A 272 -2.93 6.58 -12.54
N LEU A 273 -3.88 7.26 -13.17
CA LEU A 273 -4.71 8.29 -12.53
C LEU A 273 -5.60 7.73 -11.41
N ARG A 274 -6.13 6.51 -11.55
CA ARG A 274 -6.91 5.86 -10.48
C ARG A 274 -6.04 5.53 -9.27
N LEU A 275 -4.79 5.10 -9.47
CA LEU A 275 -3.84 4.87 -8.38
C LEU A 275 -3.54 6.17 -7.63
N GLU A 276 -3.32 7.27 -8.36
CA GLU A 276 -3.13 8.59 -7.78
C GLU A 276 -4.38 9.07 -7.00
N GLN A 277 -5.57 8.83 -7.55
CA GLN A 277 -6.85 9.21 -6.95
C GLN A 277 -7.12 8.52 -5.61
N VAL A 278 -6.74 7.24 -5.44
CA VAL A 278 -6.95 6.54 -4.16
C VAL A 278 -5.93 6.89 -3.10
N TYR A 279 -4.66 7.05 -3.46
CA TYR A 279 -3.65 7.62 -2.56
C TYR A 279 -2.37 8.08 -3.22
N SER A 280 -2.10 9.39 -3.15
CA SER A 280 -0.81 9.97 -3.53
C SER A 280 -0.55 11.31 -2.86
N ARG A 281 0.70 11.54 -2.45
CA ARG A 281 1.29 12.84 -2.07
C ARG A 281 2.37 13.25 -3.07
N GLY A 282 2.29 12.73 -4.30
CA GLY A 282 3.32 12.75 -5.32
C GLY A 282 3.90 11.35 -5.49
N LEU A 283 3.54 10.69 -6.60
CA LEU A 283 4.05 9.37 -6.96
C LEU A 283 5.42 9.52 -7.64
N GLY A 284 6.38 8.69 -7.25
CA GLY A 284 7.65 8.59 -7.94
C GLY A 284 8.47 7.36 -7.54
N PRO A 285 9.44 6.95 -8.37
CA PRO A 285 10.36 5.87 -8.03
C PRO A 285 11.37 6.29 -6.95
N HIS A 286 11.61 7.60 -6.79
CA HIS A 286 12.50 8.19 -5.79
C HIS A 286 13.87 7.49 -5.79
N PHE A 287 14.29 6.93 -4.65
CA PHE A 287 15.59 6.29 -4.48
C PHE A 287 15.82 5.10 -5.43
N LEU A 288 14.78 4.38 -5.87
CA LEU A 288 14.95 3.22 -6.75
C LEU A 288 15.62 3.59 -8.08
N SER A 289 15.34 4.78 -8.62
CA SER A 289 15.94 5.30 -9.85
C SER A 289 17.29 6.00 -9.64
N GLY A 290 17.83 5.98 -8.42
CA GLY A 290 19.05 6.68 -8.03
C GLY A 290 18.81 7.76 -6.98
N THR A 291 19.86 8.09 -6.24
CA THR A 291 19.80 9.02 -5.11
C THR A 291 19.73 10.47 -5.60
N ASN A 292 18.52 11.00 -5.70
CA ASN A 292 18.28 12.43 -5.86
C ASN A 292 17.35 12.94 -4.76
N HIS A 293 17.93 13.46 -3.68
CA HIS A 293 17.16 13.90 -2.51
C HIS A 293 16.17 15.03 -2.82
N GLN A 294 16.45 15.85 -3.84
CA GLN A 294 15.59 16.99 -4.20
C GLN A 294 14.28 16.57 -4.83
N THR A 295 14.20 15.37 -5.42
CA THR A 295 12.94 14.86 -6.03
C THR A 295 12.04 14.15 -5.03
N VAL A 296 12.54 13.87 -3.82
CA VAL A 296 11.81 13.11 -2.79
C VAL A 296 10.75 13.96 -2.08
N VAL A 297 11.00 15.27 -1.94
CA VAL A 297 10.12 16.21 -1.24
C VAL A 297 9.78 17.39 -2.14
N THR A 298 8.52 17.48 -2.55
CA THR A 298 7.96 18.71 -3.16
C THR A 298 7.47 19.70 -2.09
N GLY A 299 7.04 19.19 -0.93
CA GLY A 299 6.68 20.00 0.22
C GLY A 299 5.41 20.84 0.10
N ARG A 300 4.59 20.68 -0.96
CA ARG A 300 3.35 21.47 -1.13
C ARG A 300 2.21 21.06 -0.19
N ALA A 301 2.13 19.77 0.15
CA ALA A 301 1.02 19.22 0.91
C ALA A 301 1.46 18.11 1.89
N PRO A 302 0.80 17.98 3.06
CA PRO A 302 1.13 16.94 4.03
C PRO A 302 0.34 15.64 3.80
N ARG A 303 -0.72 15.71 2.99
CA ARG A 303 -1.76 14.68 2.86
C ARG A 303 -2.07 14.42 1.39
N HIS A 304 -2.70 13.28 1.15
CA HIS A 304 -3.30 12.96 -0.14
C HIS A 304 -4.31 14.06 -0.53
N ARG A 305 -4.21 14.56 -1.77
CA ARG A 305 -5.15 15.52 -2.38
C ARG A 305 -5.96 14.97 -3.55
N GLY A 306 -5.56 13.82 -4.06
CA GLY A 306 -6.13 13.17 -5.22
C GLY A 306 -5.49 13.73 -6.46
N VAL A 307 -6.31 14.06 -7.44
CA VAL A 307 -5.83 14.33 -8.78
C VAL A 307 -6.03 15.81 -9.12
N ARG A 308 -4.99 16.45 -9.64
CA ARG A 308 -5.08 17.86 -10.08
C ARG A 308 -5.96 17.97 -11.32
N MET A 309 -7.11 18.60 -11.19
CA MET A 309 -8.09 18.77 -12.26
C MET A 309 -7.89 20.04 -13.08
N GLY A 310 -7.20 21.04 -12.53
CA GLY A 310 -6.96 22.29 -13.23
C GLY A 310 -6.40 23.40 -12.35
N ARG A 311 -6.46 24.62 -12.87
CA ARG A 311 -6.04 25.85 -12.20
C ARG A 311 -7.14 26.90 -12.30
N VAL A 312 -7.44 27.61 -11.22
CA VAL A 312 -8.44 28.66 -11.19
C VAL A 312 -8.00 29.83 -12.07
N VAL A 313 -8.86 30.21 -13.02
CA VAL A 313 -8.70 31.37 -13.89
C VAL A 313 -9.50 32.55 -13.35
N ARG A 314 -10.72 32.29 -12.87
CA ARG A 314 -11.61 33.34 -12.36
C ARG A 314 -12.62 32.78 -11.37
N VAL A 315 -12.88 33.53 -10.30
CA VAL A 315 -13.98 33.26 -9.37
C VAL A 315 -15.18 34.12 -9.80
N LEU A 316 -16.33 33.47 -9.99
CA LEU A 316 -17.62 34.11 -10.28
C LEU A 316 -18.48 34.12 -9.00
N GLY A 317 -19.66 34.74 -9.05
CA GLY A 317 -20.53 34.84 -7.87
C GLY A 317 -20.99 33.49 -7.29
N ALA A 318 -21.19 32.47 -8.14
CA ALA A 318 -21.65 31.13 -7.71
C ALA A 318 -20.89 29.98 -8.41
N ALA A 319 -19.76 30.28 -9.04
CA ALA A 319 -19.00 29.33 -9.84
C ALA A 319 -17.52 29.67 -9.86
N VAL A 320 -16.68 28.68 -10.19
CA VAL A 320 -15.25 28.89 -10.42
C VAL A 320 -14.92 28.45 -11.83
N LEU A 321 -14.26 29.32 -12.59
CA LEU A 321 -13.70 28.98 -13.90
C LEU A 321 -12.30 28.44 -13.73
N ILE A 322 -12.04 27.25 -14.28
CA ILE A 322 -10.73 26.62 -14.28
C ILE A 322 -10.22 26.40 -15.71
N GLU A 323 -8.92 26.48 -15.85
CA GLU A 323 -8.16 25.91 -16.96
C GLU A 323 -7.96 24.41 -16.65
N PRO A 324 -8.50 23.49 -17.47
CA PRO A 324 -8.40 22.07 -17.20
C PRO A 324 -6.96 21.56 -17.30
N GLY A 325 -6.56 20.68 -16.38
CA GLY A 325 -5.30 19.95 -16.45
C GLY A 325 -5.42 18.61 -17.18
N ASP A 326 -4.29 17.95 -17.43
CA ASP A 326 -4.21 16.69 -18.18
C ASP A 326 -5.14 15.59 -17.63
N ALA A 327 -5.26 15.51 -16.32
CA ALA A 327 -6.14 14.56 -15.66
C ALA A 327 -7.62 14.70 -16.05
N HIS A 328 -8.06 15.92 -16.34
CA HIS A 328 -9.44 16.17 -16.78
C HIS A 328 -9.69 15.55 -18.16
N ALA A 329 -8.70 15.59 -19.06
CA ALA A 329 -8.83 14.97 -20.37
C ALA A 329 -8.94 13.43 -20.29
N ILE A 330 -8.33 12.82 -19.27
CA ILE A 330 -8.37 11.37 -19.04
C ILE A 330 -9.64 10.96 -18.29
N ALA A 331 -9.99 11.67 -17.22
CA ALA A 331 -11.14 11.38 -16.37
C ALA A 331 -11.80 12.68 -15.89
N ALA A 332 -12.69 13.21 -16.74
CA ALA A 332 -13.34 14.50 -16.54
C ALA A 332 -13.97 14.66 -15.15
N LEU A 333 -13.93 15.90 -14.66
CA LEU A 333 -14.65 16.33 -13.47
C LEU A 333 -16.15 16.21 -13.73
N LYS A 334 -16.90 15.67 -12.78
CA LYS A 334 -18.35 15.44 -12.93
C LYS A 334 -19.12 15.79 -11.65
N PRO A 335 -20.44 16.00 -11.75
CA PRO A 335 -21.29 16.17 -10.58
C PRO A 335 -21.11 15.06 -9.54
N GLY A 336 -21.03 15.44 -8.27
CA GLY A 336 -20.81 14.55 -7.13
C GLY A 336 -19.35 14.35 -6.73
N ASP A 337 -18.39 14.68 -7.61
CA ASP A 337 -16.96 14.66 -7.29
C ASP A 337 -16.68 15.59 -6.10
N GLY A 338 -15.85 15.14 -5.16
CA GLY A 338 -15.33 15.99 -4.09
C GLY A 338 -14.09 16.72 -4.57
N VAL A 339 -14.01 18.03 -4.32
CA VAL A 339 -12.87 18.85 -4.72
C VAL A 339 -12.36 19.74 -3.61
N VAL A 340 -11.10 20.13 -3.68
CA VAL A 340 -10.47 21.12 -2.80
C VAL A 340 -9.63 22.10 -3.63
N PHE A 341 -9.65 23.36 -3.23
CA PHE A 341 -8.81 24.42 -3.78
C PHE A 341 -7.53 24.53 -2.94
N ASP A 342 -6.39 24.44 -3.63
CA ASP A 342 -5.06 24.50 -3.06
C ASP A 342 -4.49 25.90 -3.24
N ALA A 343 -4.49 26.63 -2.13
CA ALA A 343 -4.00 27.99 -1.95
C ALA A 343 -2.65 28.02 -1.20
N ALA A 344 -1.77 27.03 -1.39
CA ALA A 344 -0.54 26.86 -0.59
C ALA A 344 0.44 28.05 -0.64
N ASP A 345 0.35 28.90 -1.65
CA ASP A 345 1.17 30.09 -1.85
C ASP A 345 0.77 31.28 -0.96
N TRP A 346 -0.50 31.39 -0.55
CA TRP A 346 -0.98 32.54 0.24
C TRP A 346 -1.79 32.18 1.50
N ARG A 347 -2.31 30.96 1.61
CA ARG A 347 -3.03 30.50 2.81
C ARG A 347 -2.04 30.02 3.88
N SER A 348 -2.30 30.42 5.12
CA SER A 348 -1.59 29.91 6.29
C SER A 348 -1.80 28.39 6.45
N PRO A 349 -0.74 27.57 6.66
CA PRO A 349 -0.86 26.11 6.81
C PRO A 349 -1.86 25.64 7.86
N GLN A 350 -2.15 26.45 8.88
CA GLN A 350 -3.08 26.14 9.98
C GLN A 350 -4.56 26.31 9.61
N GLU A 351 -4.88 27.06 8.55
CA GLU A 351 -6.27 27.27 8.12
C GLU A 351 -6.78 26.05 7.34
N ALA A 352 -8.06 25.67 7.51
CA ALA A 352 -8.64 24.60 6.71
C ALA A 352 -8.65 24.98 5.22
N GLU A 353 -8.52 24.02 4.32
CA GLU A 353 -8.64 24.29 2.88
C GLU A 353 -10.10 24.41 2.48
N GLU A 354 -10.37 25.21 1.44
CA GLU A 354 -11.72 25.40 0.93
C GLU A 354 -12.05 24.32 -0.11
N GLY A 355 -13.22 23.71 -0.02
CA GLY A 355 -13.59 22.60 -0.89
C GLY A 355 -14.99 22.08 -0.62
N GLY A 356 -15.54 21.37 -1.59
CA GLY A 356 -16.92 20.90 -1.54
C GLY A 356 -17.24 19.87 -2.61
N ARG A 357 -18.50 19.46 -2.68
CA ARG A 357 -18.98 18.61 -3.76
C ARG A 357 -19.39 19.44 -4.96
N VAL A 358 -18.94 19.02 -6.12
CA VAL A 358 -19.30 19.62 -7.41
C VAL A 358 -20.78 19.36 -7.68
N TYR A 359 -21.54 20.41 -7.95
CA TYR A 359 -22.95 20.34 -8.31
C TYR A 359 -23.15 20.21 -9.82
N GLU A 360 -22.44 21.04 -10.59
CA GLU A 360 -22.54 21.09 -12.05
C GLU A 360 -21.17 21.44 -12.65
N VAL A 361 -20.90 20.89 -13.83
CA VAL A 361 -19.68 21.14 -14.61
C VAL A 361 -20.09 21.46 -16.04
N GLU A 362 -19.69 22.63 -16.54
CA GLU A 362 -19.98 23.07 -17.91
C GLU A 362 -18.69 23.47 -18.64
N ALA A 363 -18.45 22.88 -19.81
CA ALA A 363 -17.34 23.27 -20.67
C ALA A 363 -17.70 24.51 -21.48
N ARG A 364 -16.84 25.53 -21.46
CA ARG A 364 -17.03 26.78 -22.21
C ARG A 364 -16.30 26.73 -23.56
N ARG A 365 -16.74 27.59 -24.48
CA ARG A 365 -16.16 27.67 -25.84
C ARG A 365 -14.70 28.08 -25.88
N ASP A 366 -14.22 28.75 -24.84
CA ASP A 366 -12.83 29.18 -24.68
C ASP A 366 -11.93 28.07 -24.09
N GLY A 367 -12.46 26.86 -23.89
CA GLY A 367 -11.73 25.72 -23.33
C GLY A 367 -11.67 25.70 -21.81
N THR A 368 -12.19 26.73 -21.12
CA THR A 368 -12.31 26.73 -19.66
C THR A 368 -13.49 25.88 -19.20
N ILE A 369 -13.46 25.47 -17.94
CA ILE A 369 -14.51 24.71 -17.31
C ILE A 369 -15.10 25.52 -16.18
N GLU A 370 -16.43 25.64 -16.18
CA GLU A 370 -17.19 26.23 -15.10
C GLU A 370 -17.61 25.14 -14.11
N VAL A 371 -17.16 25.28 -12.86
CA VAL A 371 -17.49 24.37 -11.77
C VAL A 371 -18.41 25.10 -10.80
N ARG A 372 -19.61 24.55 -10.60
CA ARG A 372 -20.64 25.11 -9.70
C ARG A 372 -20.80 24.25 -8.47
N PHE A 373 -21.21 24.92 -7.40
CA PHE A 373 -21.42 24.33 -6.08
C PHE A 373 -22.83 24.68 -5.59
N ALA A 374 -23.36 23.88 -4.66
CA ALA A 374 -24.63 24.21 -4.02
C ALA A 374 -24.50 25.51 -3.20
N ASN A 375 -25.62 26.21 -2.99
CA ASN A 375 -25.63 27.46 -2.24
C ASN A 375 -25.05 27.28 -0.83
N GLY A 376 -24.06 28.10 -0.48
CA GLY A 376 -23.39 28.06 0.82
C GLY A 376 -22.51 26.83 1.05
N ALA A 377 -22.25 26.01 0.00
CA ALA A 377 -21.42 24.82 0.15
C ALA A 377 -19.93 25.14 0.27
N ILE A 378 -19.49 26.26 -0.31
CA ILE A 378 -18.10 26.75 -0.22
C ILE A 378 -18.08 28.28 -0.06
N ASP A 379 -17.00 28.78 0.54
CA ASP A 379 -16.70 30.21 0.63
C ASP A 379 -15.81 30.66 -0.55
N PHE A 380 -16.42 31.28 -1.55
CA PHE A 380 -15.73 31.80 -2.73
C PHE A 380 -14.71 32.90 -2.41
N GLY A 381 -14.82 33.58 -1.26
CA GLY A 381 -13.85 34.59 -0.82
C GLY A 381 -12.48 33.99 -0.44
N ARG A 382 -12.41 32.66 -0.27
CA ARG A 382 -11.21 31.91 0.09
C ARG A 382 -10.51 31.28 -1.11
N ILE A 383 -10.89 31.68 -2.32
CA ILE A 383 -10.38 31.15 -3.59
C ILE A 383 -9.88 32.32 -4.45
N ARG A 384 -8.74 32.14 -5.12
CA ARG A 384 -8.12 33.16 -5.98
C ARG A 384 -7.75 32.59 -7.36
N PRO A 385 -7.72 33.44 -8.41
CA PRO A 385 -7.03 33.11 -9.64
C PRO A 385 -5.59 32.64 -9.35
N GLY A 386 -5.21 31.50 -9.91
CA GLY A 386 -3.92 30.84 -9.65
C GLY A 386 -4.02 29.58 -8.77
N ASP A 387 -5.02 29.48 -7.89
CA ASP A 387 -5.20 28.31 -7.01
C ASP A 387 -5.37 27.02 -7.84
N LEU A 388 -4.90 25.88 -7.32
CA LEU A 388 -5.06 24.59 -8.00
C LEU A 388 -6.34 23.90 -7.55
N LEU A 389 -7.09 23.30 -8.48
CA LEU A 389 -8.24 22.48 -8.15
C LEU A 389 -7.84 21.00 -8.14
N TRP A 390 -8.07 20.32 -7.02
CA TRP A 390 -7.83 18.90 -6.86
C TRP A 390 -9.13 18.14 -6.67
N ARG A 391 -9.33 17.01 -7.37
CA ARG A 391 -10.41 16.05 -7.08
C ARG A 391 -9.97 15.12 -5.97
N THR A 392 -10.55 15.29 -4.79
CA THR A 392 -10.26 14.51 -3.59
C THR A 392 -11.05 13.20 -3.53
N GLN A 393 -12.24 13.17 -4.13
CA GLN A 393 -13.11 11.99 -4.14
C GLN A 393 -13.78 11.81 -5.50
N ASP A 394 -13.76 10.58 -5.99
CA ASP A 394 -14.57 10.11 -7.12
C ASP A 394 -15.50 8.97 -6.65
N PRO A 395 -16.79 9.25 -6.39
CA PRO A 395 -17.73 8.23 -5.93
C PRO A 395 -17.94 7.05 -6.89
N SER A 396 -17.61 7.21 -8.18
CA SER A 396 -17.71 6.13 -9.15
C SER A 396 -16.60 5.10 -9.00
N LEU A 397 -15.44 5.50 -8.46
CA LEU A 397 -14.28 4.62 -8.28
C LEU A 397 -14.54 3.55 -7.23
N ALA A 398 -15.09 3.93 -6.07
CA ALA A 398 -15.43 2.98 -5.00
C ALA A 398 -16.42 1.90 -5.49
N LYS A 399 -17.46 2.33 -6.23
CA LYS A 399 -18.42 1.40 -6.84
C LYS A 399 -17.78 0.46 -7.86
N ALA A 400 -16.86 0.97 -8.68
CA ALA A 400 -16.15 0.17 -9.66
C ALA A 400 -15.30 -0.91 -8.97
N VAL A 401 -14.60 -0.55 -7.88
CA VAL A 401 -13.77 -1.49 -7.11
C VAL A 401 -14.63 -2.60 -6.48
N GLU A 402 -15.73 -2.25 -5.84
CA GLU A 402 -16.66 -3.22 -5.23
C GLU A 402 -17.21 -4.22 -6.25
N SER A 403 -17.52 -3.74 -7.47
CA SER A 403 -18.00 -4.60 -8.55
C SER A 403 -16.92 -5.54 -9.12
N ALA A 404 -15.65 -5.13 -9.05
CA ALA A 404 -14.53 -5.82 -9.66
C ALA A 404 -13.96 -6.96 -8.77
N GLY A 405 -14.23 -6.96 -7.46
CA GLY A 405 -13.73 -7.94 -6.48
C GLY A 405 -14.18 -9.39 -6.71
N LYS A 406 -15.22 -9.65 -7.51
CA LYS A 406 -15.68 -11.02 -7.79
C LYS A 406 -14.88 -11.64 -8.93
N VAL A 407 -13.69 -12.18 -8.63
CA VAL A 407 -12.95 -13.02 -9.58
C VAL A 407 -13.75 -14.30 -9.81
N ARG A 408 -14.38 -14.43 -10.98
CA ARG A 408 -15.06 -15.65 -11.39
C ARG A 408 -14.06 -16.60 -12.04
N GLN A 409 -13.59 -17.59 -11.28
CA GLN A 409 -12.75 -18.66 -11.82
C GLN A 409 -13.64 -19.75 -12.42
N LYS A 410 -13.46 -20.05 -13.71
CA LYS A 410 -14.14 -21.20 -14.34
C LYS A 410 -13.52 -22.49 -13.80
N LEU A 411 -14.31 -23.21 -13.02
CA LEU A 411 -13.99 -24.54 -12.53
C LEU A 411 -14.53 -25.56 -13.52
N CYS A 412 -13.65 -26.40 -14.05
CA CYS A 412 -14.05 -27.54 -14.86
C CYS A 412 -14.18 -28.76 -13.95
N VAL A 413 -15.22 -29.55 -14.20
CA VAL A 413 -15.56 -30.70 -13.36
C VAL A 413 -15.83 -31.90 -14.25
N ARG A 414 -15.21 -33.03 -13.91
CA ARG A 414 -15.50 -34.33 -14.49
C ARG A 414 -16.04 -35.23 -13.40
N VAL A 415 -17.26 -35.70 -13.57
CA VAL A 415 -17.94 -36.57 -12.60
C VAL A 415 -18.15 -37.95 -13.21
N ARG A 416 -17.88 -39.00 -12.43
CA ARG A 416 -18.27 -40.38 -12.72
C ARG A 416 -19.22 -40.85 -11.62
N ALA A 417 -20.42 -41.23 -12.01
CA ALA A 417 -21.47 -41.71 -11.12
C ALA A 417 -22.06 -43.01 -11.69
N ARG A 418 -22.12 -44.06 -10.88
CA ARG A 418 -22.75 -45.35 -11.22
C ARG A 418 -23.39 -45.95 -9.97
N GLU A 419 -24.61 -46.49 -10.11
CA GLU A 419 -25.27 -47.24 -9.04
C GLU A 419 -24.35 -48.35 -8.51
N GLY A 420 -24.20 -48.42 -7.18
CA GLY A 420 -23.32 -49.38 -6.51
C GLY A 420 -21.83 -49.01 -6.51
N GLU A 421 -21.40 -47.96 -7.21
CA GLU A 421 -20.04 -47.40 -7.12
C GLU A 421 -20.05 -46.08 -6.32
N ARG A 422 -18.89 -45.70 -5.77
CA ARG A 422 -18.73 -44.38 -5.16
C ARG A 422 -18.78 -43.28 -6.23
N LEU A 423 -19.35 -42.14 -5.87
CA LEU A 423 -19.32 -40.94 -6.69
C LEU A 423 -17.87 -40.45 -6.74
N TRP A 424 -17.32 -40.36 -7.94
CA TRP A 424 -15.99 -39.80 -8.15
C TRP A 424 -16.10 -38.49 -8.91
N SER A 425 -15.31 -37.50 -8.51
CA SER A 425 -15.23 -36.21 -9.17
C SER A 425 -13.79 -35.73 -9.26
N GLU A 426 -13.45 -35.09 -10.36
CA GLU A 426 -12.18 -34.41 -10.58
C GLU A 426 -12.47 -32.95 -10.94
N TRP A 427 -11.78 -32.05 -10.27
CA TRP A 427 -11.96 -30.61 -10.34
C TRP A 427 -10.65 -29.97 -10.76
N TRP A 428 -10.69 -29.02 -11.69
CA TRP A 428 -9.50 -28.28 -12.13
C TRP A 428 -9.85 -26.87 -12.63
N THR A 429 -8.86 -25.98 -12.60
CA THR A 429 -9.00 -24.61 -13.08
C THR A 429 -8.04 -24.34 -14.26
N GLY A 430 -8.47 -23.54 -15.25
CA GLY A 430 -7.63 -23.19 -16.40
C GLY A 430 -7.28 -24.34 -17.36
N LYS A 431 -6.25 -24.12 -18.21
CA LYS A 431 -5.75 -25.10 -19.21
C LYS A 431 -4.53 -25.91 -18.73
N ARG A 432 -3.99 -25.64 -17.53
CA ARG A 432 -2.78 -26.31 -17.03
C ARG A 432 -3.13 -27.63 -16.31
N PRO A 433 -2.51 -28.77 -16.64
CA PRO A 433 -2.88 -30.08 -16.08
C PRO A 433 -2.45 -30.34 -14.62
N SER A 434 -1.65 -29.47 -14.00
CA SER A 434 -0.93 -29.76 -12.74
C SER A 434 -1.72 -29.53 -11.45
N GLU A 435 -2.89 -28.89 -11.50
CA GLU A 435 -3.74 -28.59 -10.33
C GLU A 435 -5.09 -29.27 -10.48
N ARG A 436 -5.12 -30.57 -10.18
CA ARG A 436 -6.35 -31.37 -10.19
C ARG A 436 -6.62 -31.89 -8.80
N VAL A 437 -7.85 -31.70 -8.34
CA VAL A 437 -8.32 -32.26 -7.07
C VAL A 437 -9.34 -33.34 -7.38
N THR A 438 -9.09 -34.56 -6.90
CA THR A 438 -10.06 -35.65 -6.98
C THR A 438 -10.77 -35.83 -5.64
N ALA A 439 -12.08 -36.00 -5.66
CA ALA A 439 -12.89 -36.31 -4.50
C ALA A 439 -13.77 -37.53 -4.76
N GLU A 440 -13.91 -38.38 -3.74
CA GLU A 440 -14.73 -39.60 -3.79
C GLU A 440 -15.73 -39.60 -2.62
N SER A 441 -16.97 -40.03 -2.86
CA SER A 441 -17.97 -40.16 -1.78
C SER A 441 -17.60 -41.28 -0.82
N ARG A 442 -17.97 -41.12 0.46
CA ARG A 442 -17.74 -42.16 1.48
C ARG A 442 -18.52 -43.44 1.18
N GLU A 443 -19.75 -43.28 0.72
CA GLU A 443 -20.69 -44.37 0.43
C GLU A 443 -20.92 -44.53 -1.07
N ALA A 444 -21.34 -45.72 -1.48
CA ALA A 444 -21.74 -46.01 -2.84
C ALA A 444 -23.07 -45.31 -3.17
N LEU A 445 -23.25 -44.93 -4.43
CA LEU A 445 -24.48 -44.34 -4.91
C LEU A 445 -25.61 -45.37 -4.86
N GLY A 446 -26.69 -45.00 -4.16
CA GLY A 446 -27.93 -45.74 -4.16
C GLY A 446 -28.65 -45.67 -5.52
N ARG A 447 -29.68 -46.50 -5.67
CA ARG A 447 -30.53 -46.53 -6.85
C ARG A 447 -31.24 -45.19 -6.99
N ALA A 448 -31.13 -44.57 -8.16
CA ALA A 448 -31.84 -43.31 -8.45
C ALA A 448 -33.34 -43.53 -8.30
N GLN A 449 -34.01 -42.65 -7.54
CA GLN A 449 -35.47 -42.67 -7.36
C GLN A 449 -36.19 -42.13 -8.58
#